data_AF-A0A7J3I266-F1
#
_entry.id   AF-A0A7J3I266-F1
#
_cell.length_a   1.000
_cell.length_b   1.000
_cell.length_c   1.000
_cell.angle_alpha   90.00
_cell.angle_beta   90.00
_cell.angle_gamma   90.00
#
_symmetry.space_group_name_H-M   'P 1'
#
loop_
_entity.id
_entity.type
_entity.pdbx_description
1 polymer ?
#
loop_
_entity_poly.entity_id
_entity_poly.type
_entity_poly.pdbx_seq_one_letter_code
_entity_poly.pdbx_strand_id
1 'polypeptide(L)'
;MKMRIPSINVKGRELPRVLLGTSPFLGAGQFGVRAYKYYERFFRNPSKITELVAGCIEIGVNGVQLVAYPQIGRAVREAEEMTGVRLKVVGSLPFDMPSQALKHLSEFDTVAVLLHGEQTDKLNMEENRAWIKRIENEGYLAGVVTHNPARTIPLIIEELEVDVLM
;
A
#
# COMPACT_ATOMS: atom_id res chain seq x y z
N MET A 1 12.09 24.47 -7.49
CA MET A 1 11.43 23.54 -6.54
C MET A 1 10.66 22.53 -7.39
N LYS A 2 10.96 21.22 -7.33
CA LYS A 2 10.14 20.22 -8.04
C LYS A 2 8.71 20.28 -7.46
N MET A 3 7.71 20.29 -8.33
CA MET A 3 6.29 20.26 -7.93
C MET A 3 6.07 19.06 -7.00
N ARG A 4 5.43 19.27 -5.85
CA ARG A 4 5.00 18.19 -4.96
C ARG A 4 3.49 18.15 -4.95
N ILE A 5 2.93 16.95 -5.11
CA ILE A 5 1.50 16.76 -4.99
C ILE A 5 1.08 17.01 -3.53
N PRO A 6 -0.02 17.77 -3.28
CA PRO A 6 -0.47 18.05 -1.92
C PRO A 6 -0.83 16.79 -1.13
N SER A 7 -0.77 16.91 0.21
CA SER A 7 -1.21 15.89 1.16
C SER A 7 -2.50 16.33 1.86
N ILE A 8 -3.18 15.38 2.51
CA ILE A 8 -4.25 15.63 3.48
C ILE A 8 -3.77 15.24 4.89
N ASN A 9 -4.35 15.84 5.92
CA ASN A 9 -4.08 15.46 7.30
C ASN A 9 -5.12 14.44 7.78
N VAL A 10 -4.68 13.30 8.29
CA VAL A 10 -5.53 12.28 8.93
C VAL A 10 -4.93 11.96 10.29
N LYS A 11 -5.69 12.23 11.38
CA LYS A 11 -5.24 12.09 12.78
C LYS A 11 -3.80 12.61 13.02
N GLY A 12 -3.46 13.79 12.49
CA GLY A 12 -2.15 14.41 12.67
C GLY A 12 -1.05 13.92 11.72
N ARG A 13 -1.34 13.00 10.79
CA ARG A 13 -0.38 12.49 9.80
C ARG A 13 -0.65 13.01 8.40
N GLU A 14 0.42 13.30 7.66
CA GLU A 14 0.33 13.72 6.27
C GLU A 14 0.23 12.51 5.33
N LEU A 15 -0.94 12.36 4.70
CA LEU A 15 -1.23 11.33 3.71
C LEU A 15 -1.22 11.97 2.30
N PRO A 16 -0.39 11.49 1.35
CA PRO A 16 -0.39 12.02 -0.01
C PRO A 16 -1.73 11.84 -0.72
N ARG A 17 -2.18 12.85 -1.48
CA ARG A 17 -3.42 12.76 -2.27
C ARG A 17 -3.32 11.87 -3.50
N VAL A 18 -2.11 11.60 -3.97
CA VAL A 18 -1.83 10.71 -5.09
C VAL A 18 -0.79 9.70 -4.64
N LEU A 19 -1.11 8.43 -4.86
CA LEU A 19 -0.25 7.30 -4.53
C LEU A 19 0.04 6.53 -5.82
N LEU A 20 1.30 6.16 -6.01
CA LEU A 20 1.66 5.15 -6.99
C LEU A 20 1.15 3.78 -6.51
N GLY A 21 0.17 3.20 -7.21
CA GLY A 21 -0.32 1.86 -6.89
C GLY A 21 0.63 0.76 -7.37
N THR A 22 0.89 -0.25 -6.53
CA THR A 22 1.86 -1.32 -6.85
C THR A 22 1.25 -2.64 -7.31
N SER A 23 -0.08 -2.80 -7.35
CA SER A 23 -0.71 -4.05 -7.81
C SER A 23 -0.29 -4.50 -9.22
N PRO A 24 -0.06 -3.60 -10.20
CA PRO A 24 0.50 -4.00 -11.49
C PRO A 24 1.87 -4.69 -11.36
N PHE A 25 2.69 -4.32 -10.39
CA PHE A 25 4.02 -4.93 -10.23
C PHE A 25 3.98 -6.40 -9.84
N LEU A 26 2.84 -6.86 -9.29
CA LEU A 26 2.59 -8.25 -8.96
C LEU A 26 1.92 -9.03 -10.10
N GLY A 27 1.48 -8.34 -11.16
CA GLY A 27 0.59 -8.95 -12.15
C GLY A 27 -0.73 -9.41 -11.51
N ALA A 28 -1.33 -8.57 -10.66
CA ALA A 28 -2.57 -8.92 -9.96
C ALA A 28 -3.70 -9.31 -10.93
N GLY A 29 -4.50 -10.32 -10.56
CA GLY A 29 -5.53 -10.91 -11.42
C GLY A 29 -6.62 -9.96 -11.90
N GLN A 30 -6.88 -8.87 -11.16
CA GLN A 30 -7.83 -7.81 -11.53
C GLN A 30 -7.54 -7.15 -12.89
N PHE A 31 -6.32 -7.28 -13.42
CA PHE A 31 -5.95 -6.76 -14.74
C PHE A 31 -6.23 -7.75 -15.89
N GLY A 32 -6.84 -8.91 -15.62
CA GLY A 32 -7.17 -9.93 -16.61
C GLY A 32 -5.95 -10.35 -17.42
N VAL A 33 -6.09 -10.44 -18.75
CA VAL A 33 -4.99 -10.85 -19.65
C VAL A 33 -3.74 -9.96 -19.59
N ARG A 34 -3.85 -8.72 -19.09
CA ARG A 34 -2.70 -7.81 -18.93
C ARG A 34 -1.84 -8.19 -17.72
N ALA A 35 -2.40 -8.89 -16.73
CA ALA A 35 -1.70 -9.36 -15.55
C ALA A 35 -0.40 -10.10 -15.90
N TYR A 36 -0.47 -11.01 -16.89
CA TYR A 36 0.70 -11.75 -17.38
C TYR A 36 1.79 -10.83 -17.95
N LYS A 37 1.41 -9.83 -18.76
CA LYS A 37 2.37 -8.85 -19.31
C LYS A 37 3.01 -8.01 -18.21
N TYR A 38 2.26 -7.64 -17.19
CA TYR A 38 2.80 -6.90 -16.05
C TYR A 38 3.71 -7.76 -15.19
N TYR A 39 3.36 -9.02 -14.95
CA TYR A 39 4.20 -9.98 -14.25
C TYR A 39 5.56 -10.15 -14.94
N GLU A 40 5.57 -10.41 -16.25
CA GLU A 40 6.80 -10.54 -17.04
C GLU A 40 7.63 -9.24 -17.02
N ARG A 41 6.98 -8.08 -17.09
CA ARG A 41 7.68 -6.78 -17.15
C ARG A 41 8.24 -6.33 -15.80
N PHE A 42 7.52 -6.57 -14.71
CA PHE A 42 7.82 -5.98 -13.40
C PHE A 42 8.26 -7.01 -12.38
N PHE A 43 7.43 -8.01 -12.08
CA PHE A 43 7.75 -9.02 -11.06
C PHE A 43 9.05 -9.76 -11.40
N ARG A 44 9.21 -10.17 -12.66
CA ARG A 44 10.41 -10.86 -13.15
C ARG A 44 11.60 -9.92 -13.41
N ASN A 45 11.39 -8.61 -13.40
CA ASN A 45 12.43 -7.62 -13.65
C ASN A 45 12.30 -6.42 -12.71
N PRO A 46 12.70 -6.55 -11.43
CA PRO A 46 12.53 -5.50 -10.43
C PRO A 46 13.16 -4.14 -10.80
N SER A 47 14.19 -4.11 -11.63
CA SER A 47 14.78 -2.86 -12.13
C SER A 47 13.77 -1.99 -12.89
N LYS A 48 12.77 -2.60 -13.55
CA LYS A 48 11.68 -1.87 -14.22
C LYS A 48 10.69 -1.26 -13.24
N ILE A 49 10.57 -1.81 -12.04
CA ILE A 49 9.82 -1.18 -10.95
C ILE A 49 10.61 0.04 -10.48
N THR A 50 11.91 -0.12 -10.20
CA THR A 50 12.81 0.95 -9.77
C THR A 50 12.79 2.14 -10.75
N GLU A 51 12.99 1.89 -12.05
CA GLU A 51 12.92 2.91 -13.12
C GLU A 51 11.58 3.67 -13.11
N LEU A 52 10.45 2.95 -12.98
CA LEU A 52 9.12 3.55 -13.01
C LEU A 52 8.87 4.41 -11.77
N VAL A 53 9.22 3.90 -10.59
CA VAL A 53 9.07 4.63 -9.32
C VAL A 53 9.91 5.90 -9.34
N ALA A 54 11.16 5.82 -9.83
CA ALA A 54 12.02 6.98 -9.98
C ALA A 54 11.40 8.04 -10.92
N GLY A 55 10.87 7.62 -12.07
CA GLY A 55 10.14 8.52 -12.98
C GLY A 55 8.92 9.16 -12.33
N CYS A 56 8.17 8.42 -11.50
CA CYS A 56 7.05 8.99 -10.73
C CYS A 56 7.52 10.06 -9.72
N ILE A 57 8.63 9.82 -9.02
CA ILE A 57 9.24 10.80 -8.11
C ILE A 57 9.62 12.07 -8.87
N GLU A 58 10.21 11.93 -10.06
CA GLU A 58 10.66 13.07 -10.88
C GLU A 58 9.52 14.00 -11.31
N ILE A 59 8.33 13.45 -11.58
CA ILE A 59 7.12 14.23 -11.92
C ILE A 59 6.35 14.74 -10.69
N GLY A 60 6.84 14.45 -9.47
CA GLY A 60 6.32 15.03 -8.22
C GLY A 60 5.46 14.11 -7.36
N VAL A 61 5.35 12.81 -7.70
CA VAL A 61 4.69 11.83 -6.82
C VAL A 61 5.53 11.66 -5.56
N ASN A 62 4.87 11.81 -4.41
CA ASN A 62 5.48 11.76 -3.08
C ASN A 62 4.91 10.64 -2.20
N GLY A 63 4.08 9.76 -2.77
CA GLY A 63 3.51 8.62 -2.06
C GLY A 63 3.36 7.36 -2.90
N VAL A 64 3.35 6.21 -2.23
CA VAL A 64 3.17 4.89 -2.84
C VAL A 64 2.20 4.06 -2.00
N GLN A 65 1.28 3.36 -2.66
CA GLN A 65 0.45 2.34 -2.06
C GLN A 65 1.15 0.99 -2.26
N LEU A 66 1.96 0.59 -1.28
CA LEU A 66 2.87 -0.55 -1.38
C LEU A 66 2.20 -1.82 -0.87
N VAL A 67 1.93 -2.77 -1.77
CA VAL A 67 1.69 -4.16 -1.35
C VAL A 67 3.03 -4.73 -0.88
N ALA A 68 3.14 -4.99 0.42
CA ALA A 68 4.41 -5.15 1.14
C ALA A 68 5.09 -6.53 0.96
N TYR A 69 5.26 -6.94 -0.30
CA TYR A 69 6.18 -8.01 -0.68
C TYR A 69 7.62 -7.48 -0.67
N PRO A 70 8.60 -8.16 -0.04
CA PRO A 70 9.96 -7.65 0.12
C PRO A 70 10.66 -7.22 -1.17
N GLN A 71 10.42 -7.93 -2.27
CA GLN A 71 11.01 -7.57 -3.57
C GLN A 71 10.48 -6.25 -4.14
N ILE A 72 9.21 -5.93 -3.90
CA ILE A 72 8.59 -4.68 -4.37
C ILE A 72 9.08 -3.53 -3.48
N GLY A 73 9.13 -3.76 -2.16
CA GLY A 73 9.70 -2.82 -1.20
C GLY A 73 11.16 -2.47 -1.53
N ARG A 74 11.99 -3.46 -1.88
CA ARG A 74 13.38 -3.22 -2.32
C ARG A 74 13.46 -2.35 -3.57
N ALA A 75 12.67 -2.62 -4.60
CA ALA A 75 12.67 -1.79 -5.82
C ALA A 75 12.23 -0.34 -5.54
N VAL A 76 11.25 -0.14 -4.64
CA VAL A 76 10.87 1.20 -4.18
C VAL A 76 12.03 1.87 -3.43
N ARG A 77 12.74 1.14 -2.56
CA ARG A 77 13.90 1.64 -1.81
C ARG A 77 15.03 2.08 -2.73
N GLU A 78 15.36 1.27 -3.72
CA GLU A 78 16.35 1.61 -4.74
C GLU A 78 15.97 2.91 -5.48
N ALA A 79 14.69 3.11 -5.81
CA ALA A 79 14.24 4.32 -6.49
C ALA A 79 14.36 5.56 -5.59
N GLU A 80 14.08 5.44 -4.28
CA GLU A 80 14.31 6.52 -3.34
C GLU A 80 15.80 6.87 -3.21
N GLU A 81 16.68 5.86 -3.18
CA GLU A 81 18.14 6.05 -3.11
C GLU A 81 18.67 6.73 -4.38
N MET A 82 18.21 6.28 -5.56
CA MET A 82 18.58 6.88 -6.85
C MET A 82 18.16 8.35 -6.98
N THR A 83 17.01 8.71 -6.40
CA THR A 83 16.42 10.06 -6.54
C THR A 83 16.72 10.97 -5.35
N GLY A 84 17.17 10.43 -4.23
CA GLY A 84 17.35 11.14 -2.96
C GLY A 84 16.03 11.58 -2.30
N VAL A 85 14.88 11.00 -2.70
CA VAL A 85 13.55 11.37 -2.20
C VAL A 85 12.91 10.18 -1.51
N ARG A 86 12.59 10.34 -0.22
CA ARG A 86 11.74 9.40 0.54
C ARG A 86 10.28 9.54 0.15
N LEU A 87 9.60 8.44 -0.13
CA LEU A 87 8.16 8.37 -0.39
C LEU A 87 7.42 8.08 0.91
N LYS A 88 6.26 8.72 1.10
CA LYS A 88 5.30 8.32 2.12
C LYS A 88 4.64 7.01 1.71
N VAL A 89 4.60 6.03 2.61
CA VAL A 89 4.07 4.70 2.30
C VAL A 89 2.69 4.49 2.93
N VAL A 90 1.73 4.09 2.10
CA VAL A 90 0.49 3.44 2.50
C VAL A 90 0.66 1.96 2.22
N GLY A 91 0.97 1.19 3.26
CA GLY A 91 1.22 -0.24 3.13
C GLY A 91 -0.07 -1.04 3.01
N SER A 92 -0.09 -2.07 2.18
CA SER A 92 -1.12 -3.12 2.20
C SER A 92 -0.47 -4.42 2.65
N LEU A 93 -1.03 -5.04 3.69
CA LEU A 93 -0.57 -6.32 4.21
C LEU A 93 -1.04 -7.45 3.28
N PRO A 94 -0.15 -8.15 2.56
CA PRO A 94 -0.54 -9.29 1.75
C PRO A 94 -1.16 -10.38 2.64
N PHE A 95 -2.17 -11.07 2.09
CA PHE A 95 -2.98 -12.02 2.85
C PHE A 95 -2.16 -13.23 3.36
N ASP A 96 -1.13 -13.64 2.63
CA ASP A 96 -0.32 -14.84 2.91
C ASP A 96 0.80 -14.63 3.95
N MET A 97 1.24 -13.40 4.19
CA MET A 97 2.32 -13.11 5.16
C MET A 97 2.19 -11.75 5.88
N PRO A 98 1.03 -11.43 6.47
CA PRO A 98 0.75 -10.09 7.00
C PRO A 98 1.71 -9.66 8.13
N SER A 99 2.14 -10.58 9.00
CA SER A 99 3.09 -10.26 10.09
C SER A 99 4.47 -9.85 9.57
N GLN A 100 4.97 -10.56 8.54
CA GLN A 100 6.27 -10.25 7.95
C GLN A 100 6.23 -8.92 7.20
N ALA A 101 5.13 -8.69 6.47
CA ALA A 101 4.89 -7.44 5.77
C ALA A 101 4.81 -6.24 6.71
N LEU A 102 4.11 -6.36 7.85
CA LEU A 102 4.04 -5.30 8.85
C LEU A 102 5.43 -4.93 9.38
N LYS A 103 6.26 -5.94 9.69
CA LYS A 103 7.65 -5.72 10.07
C LYS A 103 8.44 -5.02 8.96
N HIS A 104 8.29 -5.46 7.72
CA HIS A 104 9.00 -4.86 6.59
C HIS A 104 8.59 -3.39 6.36
N LEU A 105 7.31 -3.05 6.56
CA LEU A 105 6.81 -1.67 6.44
C LEU A 105 7.44 -0.70 7.45
N SER A 106 7.97 -1.19 8.58
CA SER A 106 8.72 -0.36 9.54
C SER A 106 10.03 0.21 8.99
N GLU A 107 10.54 -0.34 7.88
CA GLU A 107 11.77 0.11 7.20
C GLU A 107 11.52 1.32 6.27
N PHE A 108 10.25 1.72 6.10
CA PHE A 108 9.80 2.78 5.21
C PHE A 108 9.22 3.96 6.00
N ASP A 109 9.03 5.11 5.35
CA ASP A 109 8.29 6.25 5.92
C ASP A 109 6.77 5.98 5.83
N THR A 110 6.34 4.92 6.51
CA THR A 110 4.98 4.39 6.49
C THR A 110 4.06 5.23 7.36
N VAL A 111 2.97 5.72 6.77
CA VAL A 111 1.95 6.53 7.46
C VAL A 111 0.70 5.75 7.80
N ALA A 112 0.32 4.80 6.94
CA ALA A 112 -0.88 3.99 7.08
C ALA A 112 -0.58 2.56 6.65
N VAL A 113 -1.24 1.60 7.31
CA VAL A 113 -1.19 0.19 6.94
C VAL A 113 -2.60 -0.35 6.84
N LEU A 114 -2.88 -1.05 5.74
CA LEU A 114 -4.21 -1.50 5.36
C LEU A 114 -4.26 -3.03 5.30
N LEU A 115 -5.37 -3.61 5.76
CA LEU A 115 -5.69 -5.00 5.47
C LEU A 115 -6.07 -5.15 4.00
N HIS A 116 -5.49 -6.15 3.34
CA HIS A 116 -5.78 -6.43 1.94
C HIS A 116 -7.23 -6.89 1.75
N GLY A 117 -7.80 -6.62 0.57
CA GLY A 117 -9.21 -6.92 0.26
C GLY A 117 -9.59 -8.39 0.46
N GLU A 118 -8.66 -9.31 0.20
CA GLU A 118 -8.88 -10.75 0.45
C GLU A 118 -9.09 -11.09 1.93
N GLN A 119 -8.50 -10.34 2.86
CA GLN A 119 -8.76 -10.49 4.29
C GLN A 119 -10.05 -9.76 4.67
N THR A 120 -10.18 -8.49 4.29
CA THR A 120 -11.32 -7.66 4.65
C THR A 120 -12.65 -8.26 4.19
N ASP A 121 -12.71 -8.77 2.96
CA ASP A 121 -13.94 -9.28 2.32
C ASP A 121 -14.40 -10.63 2.88
N LYS A 122 -13.61 -11.27 3.74
CA LYS A 122 -14.07 -12.44 4.53
C LYS A 122 -15.05 -12.04 5.62
N LEU A 123 -15.07 -10.75 6.00
CA LEU A 123 -15.95 -10.21 7.03
C LEU A 123 -15.81 -10.91 8.39
N ASN A 124 -14.63 -11.47 8.68
CA ASN A 124 -14.29 -11.95 10.00
C ASN A 124 -13.93 -10.76 10.90
N MET A 125 -14.93 -10.17 11.56
CA MET A 125 -14.77 -8.92 12.31
C MET A 125 -13.87 -9.06 13.52
N GLU A 126 -13.82 -10.23 14.16
CA GLU A 126 -12.88 -10.49 15.25
C GLU A 126 -11.42 -10.40 14.76
N GLU A 127 -11.13 -11.08 13.65
CA GLU A 127 -9.79 -11.08 13.06
C GLU A 127 -9.41 -9.71 12.48
N ASN A 128 -10.32 -9.06 11.76
CA ASN A 128 -10.08 -7.72 11.21
C ASN A 128 -9.82 -6.71 12.32
N ARG A 129 -10.59 -6.76 13.43
CA ARG A 129 -10.39 -5.90 14.61
C ARG A 129 -9.06 -6.17 15.29
N ALA A 130 -8.66 -7.44 15.41
CA ALA A 130 -7.37 -7.81 16.00
C ALA A 130 -6.20 -7.23 15.18
N TRP A 131 -6.29 -7.28 13.85
CA TRP A 131 -5.28 -6.70 12.98
C TRP A 131 -5.26 -5.18 12.98
N ILE A 132 -6.42 -4.52 12.95
CA ILE A 132 -6.50 -3.04 13.07
C ILE A 132 -5.80 -2.59 14.35
N LYS A 133 -6.16 -3.18 15.50
CA LYS A 133 -5.51 -2.87 16.79
C LYS A 133 -4.00 -3.10 16.75
N ARG A 134 -3.55 -4.17 16.10
CA ARG A 134 -2.12 -4.44 15.96
C ARG A 134 -1.41 -3.36 15.15
N ILE A 135 -2.02 -2.89 14.06
CA ILE A 135 -1.49 -1.80 13.24
C ILE A 135 -1.44 -0.49 14.03
N GLU A 136 -2.49 -0.18 14.78
CA GLU A 136 -2.55 1.02 15.65
C GLU A 136 -1.47 0.98 16.75
N ASN A 137 -1.25 -0.19 17.35
CA ASN A 137 -0.23 -0.38 18.40
C ASN A 137 1.21 -0.18 17.88
N GLU A 138 1.46 -0.45 16.60
CA GLU A 138 2.73 -0.11 15.93
C GLU A 138 2.81 1.40 15.57
N GLY A 139 1.75 2.15 15.86
CA GLY A 139 1.69 3.59 15.63
C GLY A 139 1.53 3.94 14.17
N TYR A 140 0.70 3.22 13.40
CA TYR A 140 0.27 3.63 12.06
C TYR A 140 -1.20 4.01 12.04
N LEU A 141 -1.64 4.75 11.02
CA LEU A 141 -3.06 4.79 10.69
C LEU A 141 -3.49 3.40 10.23
N ALA A 142 -4.57 2.88 10.81
CA ALA A 142 -5.06 1.55 10.48
C ALA A 142 -6.25 1.64 9.52
N GLY A 143 -6.25 0.80 8.50
CA GLY A 143 -7.30 0.83 7.50
C GLY A 143 -7.52 -0.49 6.79
N VAL A 144 -8.39 -0.45 5.80
CA VAL A 144 -8.77 -1.62 5.01
C VAL A 144 -8.87 -1.30 3.53
N VAL A 145 -8.67 -2.33 2.72
CA VAL A 145 -9.01 -2.35 1.29
C VAL A 145 -10.17 -3.33 1.08
N THR A 146 -11.01 -3.13 0.07
CA THR A 146 -12.04 -4.09 -0.33
C THR A 146 -12.08 -4.31 -1.85
N HIS A 147 -12.36 -5.54 -2.29
CA HIS A 147 -12.67 -5.82 -3.70
C HIS A 147 -14.19 -5.76 -3.97
N ASN A 148 -15.01 -5.70 -2.91
CA ASN A 148 -16.47 -5.82 -2.97
C ASN A 148 -17.16 -4.67 -2.20
N PRO A 149 -16.97 -3.40 -2.61
CA PRO A 149 -17.34 -2.24 -1.80
C PRO A 149 -18.82 -2.20 -1.40
N ALA A 150 -19.74 -2.59 -2.30
CA ALA A 150 -21.17 -2.61 -2.02
C ALA A 150 -21.57 -3.59 -0.90
N ARG A 151 -20.82 -4.68 -0.72
CA ARG A 151 -21.06 -5.68 0.32
C ARG A 151 -20.28 -5.35 1.60
N THR A 152 -19.01 -4.98 1.45
CA THR A 152 -18.08 -4.91 2.57
C THR A 152 -18.16 -3.58 3.33
N ILE A 153 -18.26 -2.44 2.63
CA ILE A 153 -18.22 -1.11 3.27
C ILE A 153 -19.32 -0.94 4.32
N PRO A 154 -20.61 -1.26 4.06
CA PRO A 154 -21.68 -1.04 5.03
C PRO A 154 -21.42 -1.75 6.38
N LEU A 155 -20.86 -2.95 6.33
CA LEU A 155 -20.58 -3.77 7.52
C LEU A 155 -19.32 -3.28 8.24
N ILE A 156 -18.28 -2.92 7.49
CA ILE A 156 -17.02 -2.43 8.07
C ILE A 156 -17.25 -1.12 8.82
N ILE A 157 -17.97 -0.16 8.25
CA ILE A 157 -18.19 1.15 8.90
C ILE A 157 -19.10 1.06 10.13
N GLU A 158 -19.93 0.01 10.22
CA GLU A 158 -20.79 -0.23 11.38
C GLU A 158 -20.02 -0.88 12.53
N GLU A 159 -19.11 -1.82 12.23
CA GLU A 159 -18.46 -2.64 13.26
C GLU A 159 -17.03 -2.22 13.61
N LEU A 160 -16.32 -1.53 12.73
CA LEU A 160 -14.90 -1.20 12.85
C LEU A 160 -14.64 0.30 12.72
N GLU A 161 -13.81 0.83 13.62
CA GLU A 161 -13.21 2.15 13.44
C GLU A 161 -11.96 1.98 12.58
N VAL A 162 -11.91 2.67 11.43
CA VAL A 162 -10.76 2.68 10.53
C VAL A 162 -10.42 4.11 10.14
N ASP A 163 -9.13 4.40 10.02
CA ASP A 163 -8.63 5.72 9.63
C ASP A 163 -8.69 5.93 8.12
N VAL A 164 -8.52 4.83 7.37
CA VAL A 164 -8.39 4.82 5.92
C VAL A 164 -9.17 3.64 5.34
N LEU A 165 -9.99 3.92 4.33
CA LEU A 165 -10.69 2.90 3.54
C LEU A 165 -10.40 3.17 2.06
N MET A 166 -9.93 2.14 1.35
CA MET A 166 -9.56 2.19 -0.07
C MET A 166 -10.27 1.14 -0.91
#